data_AF-A0A8J4QMP4-F1
#
_entry.id   AF-A0A8J4QMP4-F1
#
_cell.length_a   1.000
_cell.length_b   1.000
_cell.length_c   1.000
_cell.angle_alpha   90.00
_cell.angle_beta   90.00
_cell.angle_gamma   90.00
#
_symmetry.space_group_name_H-M   'P 1'
#
loop_
_entity.id
_entity.type
_entity.pdbx_description
1 polymer ?
#
loop_
_entity_poly.entity_id
_entity_poly.type
_entity_poly.pdbx_seq_one_letter_code
_entity_poly.pdbx_strand_id
1 'polypeptide(L)'
;MGGSRSRGLVECALISVLVMAIEVAQTSSANMFKPFNVSYDHRAIIVDGKRRMLISAGIHYPRATPQMWPDLIAKSKEGGADVIQTYVFWNGHEPVRGQYNFAGRYDIVKFVKLVGSSGLYLHLRIGPYVCAEWNFGSNLLSPYIY
;
A
#
# COMPACT_ATOMS: atom_id res chain seq x y z
N MET A 1 -29.26 39.60 33.86
CA MET A 1 -28.27 38.52 34.06
C MET A 1 -28.72 37.26 33.33
N GLY A 2 -28.34 37.06 32.06
CA GLY A 2 -28.84 35.91 31.26
C GLY A 2 -27.91 35.37 30.16
N GLY A 3 -26.77 36.02 29.90
CA GLY A 3 -25.87 35.66 28.79
C GLY A 3 -24.77 34.64 29.10
N SER A 4 -24.67 34.15 30.35
CA SER A 4 -23.58 33.24 30.75
C SER A 4 -23.88 31.77 30.43
N ARG A 5 -25.16 31.35 30.53
CA ARG A 5 -25.58 29.95 30.36
C ARG A 5 -25.50 29.44 28.91
N SER A 6 -25.73 30.31 27.92
CA SER A 6 -25.67 29.94 26.50
C SER A 6 -24.24 29.79 25.99
N ARG A 7 -23.28 30.55 26.55
CA ARG A 7 -21.85 30.46 26.19
C ARG A 7 -21.24 29.10 26.58
N GLY A 8 -21.53 28.62 27.79
CA GLY A 8 -21.03 27.32 28.26
C GLY A 8 -21.55 26.12 27.45
N LEU A 9 -22.80 26.19 26.95
CA LEU A 9 -23.37 25.14 26.09
C LEU A 9 -22.68 25.09 24.72
N VAL A 10 -22.37 26.25 24.13
CA VAL A 10 -21.67 26.34 22.84
C VAL A 10 -20.22 25.87 22.97
N GLU A 11 -19.53 26.23 24.05
CA GLU A 11 -18.17 25.74 24.33
C GLU A 11 -18.15 24.21 24.51
N CYS A 12 -19.10 23.64 25.27
CA CYS A 12 -19.19 22.19 25.43
C CYS A 12 -19.47 21.47 24.10
N ALA A 13 -20.32 22.04 23.24
CA ALA A 13 -20.60 21.48 21.92
C ALA A 13 -19.38 21.52 21.00
N LEU A 14 -18.63 22.63 20.99
CA LEU A 14 -17.40 22.77 20.21
C LEU A 14 -16.31 21.81 20.70
N ILE A 15 -16.14 21.66 22.01
CA ILE A 15 -15.21 20.69 22.60
C ILE A 15 -15.62 19.26 22.22
N SER A 16 -16.91 18.93 22.29
CA SER A 16 -17.41 17.59 21.92
C SER A 16 -17.18 17.27 20.45
N VAL A 17 -17.42 18.22 19.55
CA VAL A 17 -17.15 18.08 18.11
C VAL A 17 -15.65 17.92 17.84
N LEU A 18 -14.81 18.68 18.54
CA LEU A 18 -13.36 18.58 18.43
C LEU A 18 -12.84 17.22 18.93
N VAL A 19 -13.36 16.72 20.04
CA VAL A 19 -13.03 15.39 20.58
C VAL A 19 -13.44 14.28 19.60
N MET A 20 -14.66 14.34 19.04
CA MET A 20 -15.08 13.39 18.01
C MET A 20 -14.19 13.46 16.76
N ALA A 21 -13.81 14.66 16.31
CA ALA A 21 -12.93 14.82 15.16
C ALA A 21 -11.53 14.22 15.42
N ILE A 22 -11.02 14.35 16.65
CA ILE A 22 -9.75 13.75 17.06
C ILE A 22 -9.85 12.22 17.12
N GLU A 23 -10.94 11.67 17.66
CA GLU A 23 -11.17 10.22 17.73
C GLU A 23 -11.30 9.58 16.33
N VAL A 24 -12.00 10.25 15.41
CA VAL A 24 -12.11 9.84 14.00
C VAL A 24 -10.75 9.92 13.29
N ALA A 25 -9.93 10.94 13.58
CA ALA A 25 -8.59 11.05 13.02
C ALA A 25 -7.65 9.95 13.56
N GLN A 26 -7.74 9.58 14.83
CA GLN A 26 -6.88 8.55 15.44
C GLN A 26 -7.21 7.12 14.98
N THR A 27 -8.48 6.81 14.71
CA THR A 27 -8.90 5.50 14.20
C THR A 27 -8.38 5.19 12.79
N SER A 28 -8.04 6.21 12.01
CA SER A 28 -7.54 6.04 10.64
C SER A 28 -6.10 5.51 10.56
N SER A 29 -5.24 5.84 11.54
CA SER A 29 -3.82 5.45 11.52
C SER A 29 -3.55 4.09 12.19
N ALA A 30 -4.34 3.73 13.22
CA ALA A 30 -4.13 2.49 13.98
C ALA A 30 -4.60 1.22 13.25
N ASN A 31 -5.44 1.34 12.21
CA ASN A 31 -5.99 0.18 11.47
C ASN A 31 -5.17 -0.24 10.25
N MET A 32 -4.03 0.39 9.97
CA MET A 32 -3.30 0.17 8.70
C MET A 32 -2.74 -1.25 8.53
N PHE A 33 -2.51 -2.00 9.61
CA PHE A 33 -2.05 -3.40 9.56
C PHE A 33 -2.72 -4.24 10.64
N LYS A 34 -4.03 -4.48 10.49
CA LYS A 34 -4.66 -5.59 11.23
C LYS A 34 -4.25 -6.90 10.53
N PRO A 35 -3.52 -7.82 11.19
CA PRO A 35 -3.23 -9.12 10.59
C PRO A 35 -4.55 -9.86 10.32
N PHE A 36 -4.62 -10.52 9.17
CA PHE A 36 -5.75 -11.37 8.79
C PHE A 36 -5.24 -12.67 8.20
N ASN A 37 -6.05 -13.72 8.32
CA ASN A 37 -5.69 -15.03 7.79
C ASN A 37 -5.93 -15.09 6.28
N VAL A 38 -4.97 -15.67 5.54
CA VAL A 38 -5.10 -15.96 4.11
C VAL A 38 -4.93 -17.47 3.93
N SER A 39 -5.93 -18.10 3.35
CA SER A 39 -5.92 -19.53 3.01
C SER A 39 -6.58 -19.72 1.66
N TYR A 40 -6.76 -20.97 1.22
CA TYR A 40 -7.43 -21.28 -0.03
C TYR A 40 -8.09 -22.65 0.08
N ASP A 41 -9.07 -22.89 -0.79
CA ASP A 41 -9.61 -24.21 -1.05
C ASP A 41 -9.65 -24.50 -2.55
N HIS A 42 -10.32 -25.58 -2.93
CA HIS A 42 -10.43 -26.00 -4.33
C HIS A 42 -11.15 -25.00 -5.25
N ARG A 43 -11.75 -23.92 -4.72
CA ARG A 43 -12.50 -22.93 -5.51
C ARG A 43 -11.89 -21.53 -5.46
N ALA A 44 -11.40 -21.09 -4.31
CA ALA A 44 -11.04 -19.69 -4.12
C ALA A 44 -9.98 -19.45 -3.05
N ILE A 45 -9.38 -18.26 -3.12
CA ILE A 45 -8.65 -17.67 -2.00
C ILE A 45 -9.67 -17.26 -0.93
N ILE A 46 -9.35 -17.55 0.32
CA ILE A 46 -10.14 -17.20 1.51
C ILE A 46 -9.35 -16.14 2.28
N VAL A 47 -9.91 -14.93 2.36
CA VAL A 47 -9.34 -13.81 3.11
C VAL A 47 -10.24 -13.53 4.30
N ASP A 48 -9.70 -13.62 5.51
CA ASP A 48 -10.44 -13.40 6.76
C ASP A 48 -11.73 -14.26 6.84
N GLY A 49 -11.60 -15.55 6.48
CA GLY A 49 -12.71 -16.51 6.49
C GLY A 49 -13.71 -16.37 5.33
N LYS A 50 -13.55 -15.38 4.44
CA LYS A 50 -14.46 -15.16 3.31
C LYS A 50 -13.80 -15.56 1.99
N ARG A 51 -14.45 -16.42 1.21
CA ARG A 51 -14.04 -16.72 -0.18
C ARG A 51 -14.13 -15.45 -1.02
N ARG A 52 -13.08 -15.15 -1.78
CA ARG A 52 -13.00 -13.96 -2.65
C ARG A 52 -12.47 -14.35 -4.03
N MET A 53 -13.09 -13.81 -5.07
CA MET A 53 -12.49 -13.74 -6.39
C MET A 53 -11.83 -12.37 -6.49
N LEU A 54 -10.50 -12.34 -6.53
CA LEU A 54 -9.72 -11.12 -6.44
C LEU A 54 -9.34 -10.63 -7.84
N ILE A 55 -9.71 -9.40 -8.18
CA ILE A 55 -9.28 -8.75 -9.41
C ILE A 55 -7.96 -8.03 -9.14
N SER A 56 -6.92 -8.34 -9.91
CA SER A 56 -5.59 -7.77 -9.71
C SER A 56 -5.17 -6.84 -10.84
N ALA A 57 -4.57 -5.70 -10.49
CA ALA A 57 -3.98 -4.74 -11.41
C ALA A 57 -2.46 -4.66 -11.21
N GLY A 58 -1.70 -4.74 -12.29
CA GLY A 58 -0.23 -4.68 -12.25
C GLY A 58 0.30 -3.25 -12.22
N ILE A 59 1.07 -2.89 -11.19
CA ILE A 59 1.78 -1.61 -11.10
C ILE A 59 3.22 -1.88 -10.67
N HIS A 60 4.19 -1.68 -11.56
CA HIS A 60 5.61 -1.83 -11.25
C HIS A 60 6.16 -0.49 -10.72
N TYR A 61 6.38 -0.40 -9.40
CA TYR A 61 6.75 0.85 -8.72
C TYR A 61 7.95 1.59 -9.35
N PRO A 62 9.02 0.94 -9.86
CA PRO A 62 10.15 1.68 -10.44
C PRO A 62 9.87 2.26 -11.84
N ARG A 63 8.77 1.86 -12.49
CA ARG A 63 8.34 2.38 -13.81
C ARG A 63 7.58 3.70 -13.70
N ALA A 64 7.17 4.09 -12.50
CA ALA A 64 6.51 5.35 -12.21
C ALA A 64 7.28 6.12 -11.14
N THR A 65 7.07 7.43 -11.04
CA THR A 65 7.67 8.21 -9.97
C THR A 65 6.85 8.07 -8.67
N PRO A 66 7.46 8.28 -7.49
CA PRO A 66 6.73 8.27 -6.23
C PRO A 66 5.51 9.21 -6.17
N GLN A 67 5.54 10.28 -6.95
CA GLN A 67 4.46 11.26 -7.07
C GLN A 67 3.28 10.72 -7.89
N MET A 68 3.53 9.81 -8.84
CA MET A 68 2.49 9.19 -9.67
C MET A 68 1.79 8.01 -8.98
N TRP A 69 2.44 7.35 -8.02
CA TRP A 69 1.88 6.14 -7.40
C TRP A 69 0.48 6.32 -6.82
N PRO A 70 0.16 7.39 -6.06
CA PRO A 70 -1.18 7.56 -5.49
C PRO A 70 -2.28 7.59 -6.56
N ASP A 71 -2.04 8.32 -7.66
CA ASP A 71 -2.99 8.43 -8.77
C ASP A 71 -3.18 7.10 -9.51
N LEU A 72 -2.09 6.37 -9.77
CA LEU A 72 -2.14 5.04 -10.41
C LEU A 72 -2.89 4.02 -9.55
N ILE A 73 -2.66 4.04 -8.23
CA ILE A 73 -3.34 3.16 -7.27
C ILE A 73 -4.83 3.51 -7.20
N ALA A 74 -5.17 4.81 -7.13
CA ALA A 74 -6.55 5.28 -7.09
C ALA A 74 -7.32 4.86 -8.35
N LYS A 75 -6.76 5.12 -9.54
CA LYS A 75 -7.38 4.70 -10.82
C LYS A 75 -7.56 3.20 -10.93
N SER A 76 -6.61 2.41 -10.42
CA SER A 76 -6.74 0.95 -10.41
C SER A 76 -7.88 0.49 -9.51
N LYS A 77 -8.04 1.13 -8.34
CA LYS A 77 -9.16 0.89 -7.42
C LYS A 77 -10.50 1.28 -8.06
N GLU A 78 -10.58 2.45 -8.68
CA GLU A 78 -11.76 2.93 -9.43
C GLU A 78 -12.11 1.99 -10.59
N GLY A 79 -11.11 1.39 -11.23
CA GLY A 79 -11.25 0.35 -12.24
C GLY A 79 -11.69 -1.02 -11.70
N GLY A 80 -11.93 -1.16 -10.39
CA GLY A 80 -12.43 -2.37 -9.76
C GLY A 80 -11.37 -3.37 -9.30
N ALA A 81 -10.10 -2.96 -9.19
CA ALA A 81 -9.07 -3.83 -8.62
C ALA A 81 -9.26 -4.00 -7.11
N ASP A 82 -9.14 -5.25 -6.63
CA ASP A 82 -9.00 -5.58 -5.21
C ASP A 82 -7.53 -5.64 -4.77
N VAL A 83 -6.62 -5.93 -5.72
CA VAL A 83 -5.22 -6.25 -5.45
C VAL A 83 -4.31 -5.49 -6.41
N ILE A 84 -3.29 -4.80 -5.88
CA ILE A 84 -2.16 -4.36 -6.71
C ILE A 84 -1.12 -5.48 -6.75
N GLN A 85 -0.63 -5.78 -7.94
CA GLN A 85 0.46 -6.73 -8.15
C GLN A 85 1.72 -5.99 -8.59
N THR A 86 2.86 -6.37 -8.03
CA THR A 86 4.16 -5.83 -8.45
C THR A 86 5.27 -6.85 -8.33
N TYR A 87 6.30 -6.69 -9.15
CA TYR A 87 7.57 -7.40 -9.02
C TYR A 87 8.54 -6.63 -8.12
N VAL A 88 9.46 -7.33 -7.47
CA VAL A 88 10.62 -6.70 -6.82
C VAL A 88 11.78 -6.66 -7.81
N PHE A 89 12.34 -5.47 -8.03
CA PHE A 89 13.39 -5.26 -9.03
C PHE A 89 14.79 -5.28 -8.40
N TRP A 90 15.32 -6.48 -8.14
CA TRP A 90 16.55 -6.66 -7.36
C TRP A 90 17.79 -5.97 -7.94
N ASN A 91 17.98 -5.96 -9.25
CA ASN A 91 19.11 -5.23 -9.85
C ASN A 91 19.11 -3.71 -9.55
N GLY A 92 17.95 -3.12 -9.26
CA GLY A 92 17.85 -1.73 -8.80
C GLY A 92 17.98 -1.59 -7.28
N HIS A 93 17.62 -2.63 -6.54
CA HIS A 93 17.74 -2.68 -5.08
C HIS A 93 19.13 -3.08 -4.60
N GLU A 94 19.92 -3.79 -5.38
CA GLU A 94 21.31 -4.17 -5.09
C GLU A 94 22.17 -3.97 -6.35
N PRO A 95 22.41 -2.71 -6.77
CA PRO A 95 23.20 -2.42 -7.96
C PRO A 95 24.68 -2.82 -7.81
N VAL A 96 25.18 -2.83 -6.57
CA VAL A 96 26.49 -3.35 -6.18
C VAL A 96 26.25 -4.34 -5.06
N ARG A 97 26.90 -5.51 -5.11
CA ARG A 97 26.74 -6.57 -4.11
C ARG A 97 26.92 -6.02 -2.69
N GLY A 98 25.93 -6.25 -1.83
CA GLY A 98 25.88 -5.77 -0.45
C GLY A 98 25.52 -4.29 -0.27
N GLN A 99 25.30 -3.53 -1.35
CA GLN A 99 24.88 -2.12 -1.29
C GLN A 99 23.42 -1.98 -1.72
N TYR A 100 22.54 -1.74 -0.75
CA TYR A 100 21.11 -1.72 -0.99
C TYR A 100 20.54 -0.31 -1.26
N ASN A 101 19.60 -0.22 -2.19
CA ASN A 101 18.86 0.99 -2.51
C ASN A 101 17.35 0.78 -2.31
N PHE A 102 16.78 1.46 -1.32
CA PHE A 102 15.36 1.51 -1.04
C PHE A 102 14.82 2.95 -1.03
N ALA A 103 15.45 3.84 -1.80
CA ALA A 103 15.10 5.25 -1.87
C ALA A 103 14.43 5.64 -3.20
N GLY A 104 13.75 6.78 -3.20
CA GLY A 104 13.13 7.35 -4.41
C GLY A 104 12.14 6.38 -5.06
N ARG A 105 12.31 6.13 -6.37
CA ARG A 105 11.46 5.18 -7.11
C ARG A 105 11.67 3.71 -6.73
N TYR A 106 12.72 3.39 -5.97
CA TYR A 106 12.97 2.06 -5.42
C TYR A 106 12.51 1.96 -3.95
N ASP A 107 11.79 2.94 -3.42
CA ASP A 107 11.18 2.83 -2.09
C ASP A 107 9.92 1.95 -2.14
N ILE A 108 10.17 0.64 -2.15
CA ILE A 108 9.11 -0.37 -2.16
C ILE A 108 8.28 -0.32 -0.87
N VAL A 109 8.87 0.03 0.27
CA VAL A 109 8.18 0.10 1.56
C VAL A 109 7.12 1.19 1.51
N LYS A 110 7.47 2.38 1.00
CA LYS A 110 6.50 3.46 0.77
C LYS A 110 5.41 3.04 -0.21
N PHE A 111 5.76 2.38 -1.30
CA PHE A 111 4.78 1.87 -2.26
C PHE A 111 3.77 0.89 -1.61
N VAL A 112 4.26 -0.11 -0.85
CA VAL A 112 3.41 -1.08 -0.13
C VAL A 112 2.49 -0.38 0.87
N LYS A 113 3.01 0.60 1.63
CA LYS A 113 2.20 1.40 2.57
C LYS A 113 1.10 2.18 1.85
N LEU A 114 1.40 2.75 0.69
CA LEU A 114 0.40 3.46 -0.11
C LEU A 114 -0.72 2.52 -0.55
N VAL A 115 -0.40 1.35 -1.11
CA VAL A 115 -1.38 0.33 -1.52
C VAL A 115 -2.28 -0.06 -0.34
N GLY A 116 -1.68 -0.38 0.81
CA GLY A 116 -2.41 -0.74 2.03
C GLY A 116 -3.31 0.40 2.54
N SER A 117 -2.81 1.64 2.55
CA SER A 117 -3.58 2.82 2.95
C SER A 117 -4.77 3.12 2.03
N SER A 118 -4.69 2.71 0.76
CA SER A 118 -5.80 2.78 -0.19
C SER A 118 -6.84 1.66 0.00
N GLY A 119 -6.63 0.74 0.93
CA GLY A 119 -7.53 -0.38 1.23
C GLY A 119 -7.50 -1.50 0.18
N LEU A 120 -6.41 -1.60 -0.58
CA LEU A 120 -6.18 -2.68 -1.54
C LEU A 120 -5.25 -3.72 -0.93
N TYR A 121 -5.38 -4.97 -1.37
CA TYR A 121 -4.36 -5.98 -1.07
C TYR A 121 -3.13 -5.79 -1.97
N LEU A 122 -2.01 -6.39 -1.58
CA LEU A 122 -0.79 -6.42 -2.39
C LEU A 122 -0.39 -7.87 -2.67
N HIS A 123 -0.19 -8.21 -3.94
CA HIS A 123 0.46 -9.45 -4.36
C HIS A 123 1.90 -9.13 -4.78
N LEU A 124 2.85 -9.49 -3.92
CA LEU A 124 4.26 -9.22 -4.15
C LEU A 124 4.96 -10.41 -4.82
N ARG A 125 5.46 -10.19 -6.04
CA ARG A 125 6.24 -11.19 -6.80
C ARG A 125 7.73 -10.92 -6.58
N ILE A 126 8.30 -11.56 -5.59
CA ILE A 126 9.63 -11.20 -5.07
C ILE A 126 10.78 -11.50 -6.06
N GLY A 127 10.62 -12.41 -7.02
CA GLY A 127 11.74 -12.81 -7.90
C GLY A 127 12.65 -13.87 -7.24
N PRO A 128 13.96 -13.93 -7.56
CA PRO A 128 14.81 -12.81 -8.01
C PRO A 128 14.78 -12.54 -9.53
N TYR A 129 14.39 -13.53 -10.34
CA TYR A 129 14.10 -13.33 -11.75
C TYR A 129 12.63 -12.95 -11.93
N VAL A 130 12.35 -11.88 -12.67
CA VAL A 130 10.99 -11.40 -12.90
C VAL A 130 10.58 -11.37 -14.36
N CYS A 131 11.55 -11.57 -15.28
CA CYS A 131 11.42 -11.24 -16.71
C CYS A 131 10.98 -9.77 -16.89
N ALA A 132 9.69 -9.53 -16.78
CA ALA A 132 9.02 -8.23 -16.71
C ALA A 132 9.45 -7.25 -17.81
N GLU A 133 10.02 -7.71 -18.92
CA GLU A 133 10.63 -6.84 -19.95
C GLU A 133 11.53 -5.78 -19.30
N TRP A 134 12.31 -6.22 -18.32
CA TRP A 134 13.26 -5.42 -17.57
C TRP A 134 14.68 -5.87 -17.90
N ASN A 135 15.64 -4.95 -17.81
CA ASN A 135 17.04 -5.24 -18.10
C ASN A 135 17.49 -6.50 -17.33
N PHE A 136 17.89 -7.53 -18.08
CA PHE A 136 18.29 -8.85 -17.59
C PHE A 136 17.27 -9.55 -16.67
N GLY A 137 15.98 -9.28 -16.84
CA GLY A 137 14.92 -9.85 -16.03
C GLY A 137 15.00 -9.48 -14.56
N SER A 138 15.66 -8.36 -14.24
CA SER A 138 15.97 -7.88 -12.88
C SER A 138 16.79 -8.81 -12.00
N ASN A 139 17.38 -9.86 -12.57
CA ASN A 139 18.26 -10.75 -11.82
C ASN A 139 19.32 -9.94 -11.07
N LEU A 140 19.59 -10.36 -9.84
CA LEU A 140 20.70 -9.89 -8.98
C LEU A 140 22.07 -9.94 -9.68
N LEU A 141 22.13 -10.56 -10.85
CA LEU A 141 23.35 -10.89 -11.56
C LEU A 141 23.21 -10.47 -13.03
N SER A 142 23.65 -9.25 -13.32
CA SER A 142 23.99 -8.76 -14.64
C SER A 142 25.24 -7.89 -14.47
N PRO A 143 26.26 -7.89 -15.36
CA PRO A 143 26.76 -8.88 -16.32
C PRO A 143 27.93 -9.76 -15.78
N TYR A 144 28.22 -9.74 -14.48
CA TYR A 144 29.40 -10.38 -13.87
C TYR A 144 29.24 -11.87 -13.54
N ILE A 145 28.49 -12.64 -14.34
CA ILE A 145 28.42 -14.12 -14.22
C ILE A 145 29.42 -14.81 -15.17
N TYR A 146 30.46 -14.10 -15.56
CA TYR A 146 31.68 -14.65 -16.15
C TYR A 146 32.87 -13.93 -15.53
#